data_AF-A0A6B2XMN7-F1
#
_entry.id   AF-A0A6B2XMN7-F1
#
_cell.length_a   1.000
_cell.length_b   1.000
_cell.length_c   1.000
_cell.angle_alpha   90.00
_cell.angle_beta   90.00
_cell.angle_gamma   90.00
#
_symmetry.space_group_name_H-M   'P 1'
#
loop_
_entity.id
_entity.type
_entity.pdbx_description
1 polymer ?
#
loop_
_entity_poly.entity_id
_entity_poly.type
_entity_poly.pdbx_seq_one_letter_code
_entity_poly.pdbx_strand_id
1 'polypeptide(L)'
;MTTSDERPVEIDKRDVPLSGGRTLRVTEFANGSVRLAVHAGSPYVVTVLEQIDDGVVLKLSPGREGSGAHRNWVRDHSEDRPA
;
A
#
# COMPACT_ATOMS: atom_id res chain seq x y z
N MET A 1 20.88 23.56 -7.72
CA MET A 1 19.55 23.93 -7.19
C MET A 1 19.04 22.70 -6.46
N THR A 2 19.04 22.73 -5.13
CA THR A 2 18.52 21.63 -4.31
C THR A 2 17.01 21.64 -4.46
N THR A 3 16.46 20.63 -5.13
CA THR A 3 15.05 20.29 -5.02
C THR A 3 14.74 20.19 -3.53
N SER A 4 13.96 21.13 -3.01
CA SER A 4 13.45 21.01 -1.66
C SER A 4 12.72 19.68 -1.62
N ASP A 5 13.19 18.79 -0.74
CA ASP A 5 12.62 17.49 -0.46
C ASP A 5 11.28 17.75 0.26
N GLU A 6 10.30 18.26 -0.49
CA GLU A 6 9.02 18.70 0.02
C GLU A 6 8.20 17.44 0.27
N ARG A 7 8.51 16.78 1.39
CA ARG A 7 7.76 15.62 1.85
C ARG A 7 6.30 16.04 1.97
N PRO A 8 5.36 15.29 1.37
CA PRO A 8 3.94 15.61 1.47
C PRO A 8 3.53 15.82 2.93
N VAL A 9 2.88 16.93 3.21
CA VAL A 9 2.42 17.27 4.57
C VAL A 9 1.16 16.46 4.88
N GLU A 10 1.21 15.63 5.93
CA GLU A 10 0.04 14.89 6.43
C GLU A 10 -0.96 15.87 7.05
N ILE A 11 -2.24 15.79 6.65
CA ILE A 11 -3.30 16.68 7.15
C ILE A 11 -4.43 15.92 7.86
N ASP A 12 -4.66 14.65 7.50
CA ASP A 12 -5.59 13.77 8.20
C ASP A 12 -5.07 12.34 8.25
N LYS A 13 -5.51 11.61 9.28
CA LYS A 13 -5.13 10.22 9.50
C LYS A 13 -6.25 9.47 10.21
N ARG A 14 -6.72 8.39 9.58
CA ARG A 14 -7.80 7.56 10.10
C ARG A 14 -7.43 6.07 10.09
N ASP A 15 -7.69 5.41 11.21
CA ASP A 15 -7.58 3.96 11.34
C ASP A 15 -8.98 3.33 11.20
N VAL A 16 -9.09 2.32 10.35
CA VAL A 16 -10.31 1.57 10.05
C VAL A 16 -10.08 0.11 10.45
N PRO A 17 -10.79 -0.40 11.48
CA PRO A 17 -10.66 -1.79 11.88
C PRO A 17 -11.22 -2.71 10.79
N LEU A 18 -10.47 -3.77 10.48
CA LEU A 18 -10.86 -4.83 9.56
C LEU A 18 -11.06 -6.14 10.32
N SER A 19 -11.80 -7.08 9.72
CA SER A 19 -11.97 -8.41 10.29
C SER A 19 -10.63 -9.12 10.52
N GLY A 20 -10.54 -10.02 11.50
CA GLY A 20 -9.32 -10.78 11.78
C GLY A 20 -8.19 -9.96 12.43
N GLY A 21 -8.53 -8.90 13.17
CA GLY A 21 -7.56 -8.12 13.97
C GLY A 21 -6.64 -7.21 13.16
N ARG A 22 -6.99 -6.91 11.90
CA ARG A 22 -6.21 -6.06 11.00
C ARG A 22 -6.70 -4.62 11.07
N THR A 23 -5.86 -3.66 10.69
CA THR A 23 -6.25 -2.24 10.62
C THR A 23 -5.81 -1.65 9.29
N LEU A 24 -6.72 -0.98 8.57
CA LEU A 24 -6.38 -0.14 7.44
C LEU A 24 -6.18 1.30 7.94
N ARG A 25 -5.01 1.86 7.68
CA ARG A 25 -4.69 3.26 7.93
C ARG A 25 -4.78 4.03 6.63
N VAL A 26 -5.56 5.10 6.64
CA VAL A 26 -5.70 6.06 5.56
C VAL A 26 -5.05 7.36 6.01
N THR A 27 -4.12 7.88 5.22
CA THR A 27 -3.47 9.17 5.44
C THR A 27 -3.74 10.07 4.26
N GLU A 28 -4.28 11.26 4.52
CA GLU A 28 -4.46 12.32 3.53
C GLU A 28 -3.33 13.33 3.64
N PHE A 29 -2.84 13.77 2.48
CA PHE A 29 -1.80 14.78 2.39
C PHE A 29 -2.34 16.08 1.78
N ALA A 30 -1.75 17.22 2.15
CA ALA A 30 -2.15 18.55 1.69
C ALA A 30 -2.14 18.72 0.16
N ASN A 31 -1.39 17.88 -0.56
CA ASN A 31 -1.34 17.86 -2.01
C ASN A 31 -2.46 17.03 -2.67
N GLY A 32 -3.43 16.53 -1.89
CA GLY A 32 -4.55 15.71 -2.35
C GLY A 32 -4.20 14.23 -2.59
N SER A 33 -2.96 13.81 -2.35
CA SER A 33 -2.60 12.39 -2.39
C SER A 33 -3.11 11.65 -1.15
N VAL A 34 -3.34 10.34 -1.30
CA VAL A 34 -3.80 9.46 -0.21
C VAL A 34 -2.87 8.25 -0.11
N ARG A 35 -2.45 7.92 1.12
CA ARG A 35 -1.69 6.69 1.42
C ARG A 35 -2.55 5.71 2.18
N LEU A 36 -2.50 4.45 1.72
CA LEU A 36 -3.18 3.32 2.35
C LEU A 36 -2.12 2.36 2.93
N ALA A 37 -2.25 2.01 4.20
CA ALA A 37 -1.38 1.04 4.88
C ALA A 37 -2.20 0.00 5.63
N VAL A 38 -1.98 -1.29 5.34
CA VAL A 38 -2.62 -2.39 6.07
C VAL A 38 -1.68 -2.87 7.16
N HIS A 39 -2.04 -2.66 8.42
CA HIS A 39 -1.35 -3.20 9.58
C HIS A 39 -1.88 -4.60 9.89
N ALA A 40 -1.02 -5.60 9.69
CA ALA A 40 -1.30 -7.02 9.90
C ALA A 40 0.01 -7.76 10.21
N GLY A 41 -0.08 -9.00 10.72
CA GLY A 41 1.08 -9.85 10.96
C GLY A 41 1.68 -10.50 9.69
N SER A 42 1.08 -10.29 8.52
CA SER A 42 1.51 -10.86 7.24
C SER A 42 1.63 -9.77 6.17
N PRO A 43 2.54 -9.89 5.19
CA PRO A 43 2.65 -8.92 4.11
C PRO A 43 1.37 -8.88 3.26
N TYR A 44 1.08 -7.71 2.71
CA TYR A 44 0.01 -7.49 1.73
C TYR A 44 0.64 -7.05 0.42
N VAL A 45 0.00 -7.41 -0.69
CA VAL A 45 0.39 -6.92 -2.01
C VAL A 45 -0.79 -6.34 -2.75
N VAL A 46 -0.49 -5.45 -3.68
CA VAL A 46 -1.42 -4.98 -4.67
C VAL A 46 -1.71 -6.12 -5.65
N THR A 47 -2.99 -6.42 -5.82
CA THR A 47 -3.47 -7.46 -6.74
C THR A 47 -4.36 -6.92 -7.85
N VAL A 48 -4.92 -5.72 -7.68
CA VAL A 48 -5.69 -4.99 -8.71
C VAL A 48 -5.39 -3.50 -8.53
N LEU A 49 -5.19 -2.83 -9.66
CA LEU A 49 -5.18 -1.38 -9.81
C LEU A 49 -6.02 -1.07 -11.06
N GLU A 50 -7.15 -0.41 -10.86
CA GLU A 50 -8.13 -0.16 -11.93
C GLU A 50 -8.71 1.25 -11.79
N GLN A 51 -8.77 1.98 -12.91
CA GLN A 51 -9.52 3.23 -13.00
C GLN A 51 -10.97 2.90 -13.35
N ILE A 52 -11.91 3.42 -12.56
CA ILE A 52 -13.35 3.37 -12.81
C ILE A 52 -13.88 4.78 -13.05
N ASP A 53 -15.11 4.91 -13.55
CA ASP A 53 -15.70 6.19 -14.00
C ASP A 53 -15.56 7.31 -12.96
N ASP A 54 -15.81 7.00 -11.68
CA ASP A 54 -15.79 7.97 -10.58
C ASP A 54 -14.65 7.73 -9.57
N GLY A 55 -13.58 7.01 -9.94
CA GLY A 55 -12.49 6.78 -8.99
C GLY A 55 -11.47 5.72 -9.38
N VAL A 56 -10.71 5.26 -8.38
CA VAL A 56 -9.70 4.21 -8.55
C VAL A 56 -9.95 3.08 -7.55
N VAL A 57 -9.83 1.85 -8.02
CA VAL A 57 -9.91 0.64 -7.20
C VAL A 57 -8.52 0.09 -6.96
N LEU A 58 -8.15 -0.07 -5.68
CA LEU A 58 -6.95 -0.75 -5.23
C LEU A 58 -7.33 -1.99 -4.41
N LYS A 59 -6.95 -3.18 -4.87
CA LYS A 59 -7.17 -4.43 -4.10
C LYS A 59 -5.87 -4.89 -3.45
N LEU A 60 -5.85 -4.86 -2.11
CA LEU A 60 -4.76 -5.41 -1.30
C LEU A 60 -5.12 -6.82 -0.83
N SER A 61 -4.27 -7.80 -1.12
CA SER A 61 -4.47 -9.19 -0.70
C SER A 61 -3.32 -9.66 0.18
N PRO A 62 -3.58 -10.51 1.20
CA PRO A 62 -2.51 -11.12 1.99
C PRO A 62 -1.58 -11.94 1.08
N GLY A 63 -0.28 -11.71 1.18
CA GLY A 63 0.75 -12.50 0.51
C GLY A 63 0.93 -13.85 1.19
N ARG A 64 -0.05 -14.75 1.06
CA ARG A 64 0.08 -16.13 1.55
C ARG A 64 1.09 -16.88 0.69
N GLU A 65 2.01 -17.62 1.30
CA GLU A 65 2.98 -18.48 0.61
C GLU A 65 2.27 -19.35 -0.45
N GLY A 66 2.80 -19.37 -1.68
CA GLY A 66 2.20 -20.08 -2.84
C GLY A 66 1.09 -19.34 -3.60
N SER A 67 0.58 -18.20 -3.12
CA SER A 67 -0.40 -17.39 -3.84
C SER A 67 0.24 -16.54 -4.95
N GLY A 68 -0.56 -16.11 -5.93
CA GLY A 68 -0.11 -15.11 -6.93
C GLY A 68 0.39 -13.82 -6.28
N ALA A 69 -0.14 -13.49 -5.11
CA ALA A 69 0.30 -12.37 -4.29
C ALA A 69 1.74 -12.55 -3.74
N HIS A 70 2.07 -13.75 -3.28
CA HIS A 70 3.43 -14.07 -2.84
C HIS A 70 4.43 -14.04 -4.01
N ARG A 71 4.05 -14.51 -5.20
CA ARG A 71 4.89 -14.42 -6.40
C ARG A 71 5.19 -12.97 -6.80
N ASN A 72 4.21 -12.08 -6.74
CA ASN A 72 4.40 -10.66 -7.01
C ASN A 72 5.35 -10.04 -5.98
N TRP A 73 5.16 -10.33 -4.68
CA TRP A 73 6.05 -9.85 -3.63
C TRP A 73 7.51 -10.29 -3.84
N VAL A 74 7.73 -11.59 -4.09
CA VAL A 74 9.07 -12.14 -4.35
C VAL A 74 9.68 -11.45 -5.57
N ARG A 75 8.98 -11.41 -6.70
CA ARG A 75 9.49 -10.75 -7.93
C ARG A 75 9.92 -9.31 -7.67
N ASP A 76 9.08 -8.53 -6.99
CA ASP A 76 9.31 -7.10 -6.77
C ASP A 76 10.42 -6.82 -5.74
N HIS A 77 10.84 -7.83 -4.95
CA HIS A 77 11.87 -7.70 -3.90
C HIS A 77 13.07 -8.66 -4.07
N SER A 78 13.10 -9.46 -5.13
CA SER A 78 14.19 -10.42 -5.39
C SER A 78 15.41 -9.82 -6.09
N GLU A 79 15.32 -8.59 -6.60
CA GLU A 79 16.44 -7.91 -7.26
C GLU A 79 17.43 -7.24 -6.28
N ASP A 80 17.17 -7.29 -4.96
CA ASP A 80 18.01 -6.65 -3.93
C ASP A 80 19.06 -7.58 -3.29
N ARG A 81 19.33 -8.76 -3.89
CA ARG A 81 20.42 -9.64 -3.41
C ARG A 81 21.69 -9.44 -4.26
N PRO A 82 22.73 -8.75 -3.76
CA PRO A 82 24.05 -8.85 -4.37
C PRO A 82 24.52 -10.32 -4.31
N ALA A 83 25.20 -10.72 -5.39
CA ALA A 83 25.74 -12.07 -5.60
C ALA A 83 26.62 -12.57 -4.45
#